data_AF-A0A945JX91-F1
#
_entry.id   AF-A0A945JX91-F1
#
_cell.length_a   1.000
_cell.length_b   1.000
_cell.length_c   1.000
_cell.angle_alpha   90.00
_cell.angle_beta   90.00
_cell.angle_gamma   90.00
#
_symmetry.space_group_name_H-M   'P 1'
#
loop_
_entity.id
_entity.type
_entity.pdbx_description
1 polymer ?
#
loop_
_entity_poly.entity_id
_entity_poly.type
_entity_poly.pdbx_seq_one_letter_code
_entity_poly.pdbx_strand_id
1 'polypeptide(L)'
;MNWPSILVGVLFAFACGATGGVLFLHRARRIRLEESHYGVCTPHLPRVATAIGAVTGTVIGFLALYFASYSSGFDLVEWIGRASYLLVAGSVGLQLLTLGRISVLVRRELAGWRRKPAPGTLGVKRLERWRQLRQQYRHDVDLRAHDDDVMGELIGVLGTPLLNARRDQSRIPFYGYLGTVCGILLMARELGGINEATETFRVLQSMAVGLVLAFQTTLVALVAFLPLRKVADLLAQRLDRLEEQWLRLRDEDGPRG
;
A
#
# COMPACT_ATOMS: atom_id res chain seq x y z
N MET A 1 25.95 19.28 -23.99
CA MET A 1 25.10 18.34 -23.22
C MET A 1 25.96 17.15 -22.86
N ASN A 2 26.23 16.94 -21.57
CA ASN A 2 27.35 16.10 -21.13
C ASN A 2 26.89 14.63 -21.04
N TRP A 3 27.15 13.84 -22.08
CA TRP A 3 26.95 12.38 -22.10
C TRP A 3 27.29 11.64 -20.79
N PRO A 4 28.41 11.92 -20.09
CA PRO A 4 28.72 11.25 -18.82
C PRO A 4 27.71 11.53 -17.69
N SER A 5 27.10 12.71 -17.60
CA SER A 5 26.13 12.99 -16.53
C SER A 5 24.81 12.25 -16.76
N ILE A 6 24.40 12.08 -18.03
CA ILE A 6 23.24 11.29 -18.42
C ILE A 6 23.48 9.82 -18.06
N LEU A 7 24.67 9.29 -18.36
CA LEU A 7 25.04 7.90 -18.05
C LEU A 7 24.98 7.64 -16.52
N VAL A 8 25.57 8.52 -15.71
CA VAL A 8 25.55 8.42 -14.24
C VAL A 8 24.12 8.49 -13.71
N GLY A 9 23.28 9.39 -14.23
CA GLY A 9 21.87 9.49 -13.83
C GLY A 9 21.08 8.22 -14.16
N VAL A 10 21.25 7.67 -15.37
CA VAL A 10 20.59 6.42 -15.75
C VAL A 10 21.05 5.26 -14.86
N LEU A 11 22.36 5.13 -14.61
CA LEU A 11 22.90 4.11 -13.72
C LEU A 11 22.39 4.25 -12.28
N PHE A 12 22.27 5.48 -11.78
CA PHE A 12 21.69 5.74 -10.46
C PHE A 12 20.22 5.30 -10.38
N ALA A 13 19.41 5.63 -11.39
CA ALA A 13 18.01 5.19 -11.44
C ALA A 13 17.89 3.66 -11.49
N PHE A 14 18.77 2.99 -12.25
CA PHE A 14 18.85 1.52 -12.26
C PHE A 14 19.27 0.94 -10.91
N ALA A 15 20.23 1.55 -10.21
CA ALA A 15 20.64 1.13 -8.87
C ALA A 15 19.50 1.29 -7.84
N CYS A 16 18.74 2.40 -7.91
CA CYS A 16 17.53 2.58 -7.10
C CYS A 16 16.48 1.52 -7.42
N GLY A 17 16.26 1.20 -8.71
CA GLY A 17 15.38 0.11 -9.15
C GLY A 17 15.81 -1.25 -8.58
N ALA A 18 17.09 -1.61 -8.72
CA ALA A 18 17.62 -2.86 -8.18
C ALA A 18 17.43 -2.95 -6.65
N THR A 19 17.73 -1.86 -5.94
CA THR A 19 17.56 -1.77 -4.48
C THR A 19 16.08 -1.93 -4.08
N GLY A 20 15.17 -1.24 -4.77
CA GLY A 20 13.72 -1.36 -4.55
C GLY A 20 13.22 -2.79 -4.81
N GLY A 21 13.70 -3.44 -5.87
CA GLY A 21 13.37 -4.83 -6.19
C GLY A 21 13.81 -5.81 -5.11
N VAL A 22 15.04 -5.66 -4.59
CA VAL A 22 15.57 -6.49 -3.49
C VAL A 22 14.78 -6.28 -2.20
N LEU A 23 14.47 -5.03 -1.86
CA LEU A 23 13.72 -4.70 -0.64
C LEU A 23 12.30 -5.31 -0.66
N PHE A 24 11.62 -5.21 -1.81
CA PHE A 24 10.29 -5.80 -1.99
C PHE A 24 10.35 -7.34 -2.03
N LEU A 25 11.40 -7.92 -2.61
CA LEU A 25 11.61 -9.37 -2.57
C LEU A 25 11.77 -9.87 -1.14
N HIS A 26 12.59 -9.18 -0.34
CA HIS A 26 12.79 -9.53 1.07
C HIS A 26 11.46 -9.49 1.83
N ARG A 27 10.66 -8.44 1.61
CA ARG A 27 9.33 -8.33 2.21
C ARG A 27 8.37 -9.41 1.74
N ALA A 28 8.36 -9.75 0.45
CA ALA A 28 7.54 -10.83 -0.11
C ALA A 28 7.93 -12.21 0.45
N ARG A 29 9.22 -12.46 0.70
CA ARG A 29 9.68 -13.69 1.36
C ARG A 29 9.15 -13.78 2.79
N ARG A 30 9.22 -12.69 3.56
CA ARG A 30 8.65 -12.64 4.92
C ARG A 30 7.14 -12.92 4.91
N ILE A 31 6.41 -12.27 4.00
CA ILE A 31 4.97 -12.51 3.82
C ILE A 31 4.69 -13.98 3.48
N ARG A 32 5.50 -14.60 2.61
CA ARG A 32 5.33 -16.00 2.24
C ARG A 32 5.57 -16.96 3.41
N LEU A 33 6.50 -16.64 4.31
CA LEU A 33 6.71 -17.41 5.54
C LEU A 33 5.45 -17.33 6.42
N GLU A 34 4.88 -16.15 6.59
CA GLU A 34 3.62 -15.96 7.32
C GLU A 34 2.45 -16.72 6.65
N GLU A 35 2.33 -16.67 5.32
CA GLU A 35 1.30 -17.45 4.59
C GLU A 35 1.46 -18.96 4.75
N SER A 36 2.70 -19.45 4.84
CA SER A 36 2.97 -20.88 5.00
C SER A 36 2.45 -21.42 6.33
N HIS A 37 2.38 -20.60 7.38
CA HIS A 37 1.76 -20.98 8.66
C HIS A 37 0.27 -21.28 8.52
N TYR A 38 -0.41 -20.59 7.60
CA TYR A 38 -1.82 -20.81 7.28
C TYR A 38 -2.01 -21.83 6.13
N GLY A 39 -0.93 -22.45 5.65
CA GLY A 39 -0.94 -23.36 4.52
C GLY A 39 -1.49 -22.72 3.24
N VAL A 40 -1.29 -21.41 3.06
CA VAL A 40 -1.62 -20.67 1.84
C VAL A 40 -0.32 -20.48 1.04
N CYS A 41 -0.41 -20.60 -0.28
CA CYS A 41 0.74 -20.43 -1.16
C CYS A 41 0.40 -19.52 -2.35
N THR A 42 1.11 -18.39 -2.43
CA THR A 42 1.11 -17.49 -3.59
C THR A 42 2.43 -17.60 -4.37
N PRO A 43 2.55 -18.53 -5.34
CA PRO A 43 3.84 -18.87 -5.96
C PRO A 43 4.46 -17.72 -6.77
N HIS A 44 3.64 -16.83 -7.34
CA HIS A 44 4.11 -15.70 -8.15
C HIS A 44 4.40 -14.42 -7.34
N LEU A 45 4.11 -14.40 -6.03
CA LEU A 45 4.28 -13.21 -5.19
C LEU A 45 5.71 -12.64 -5.22
N PRO A 46 6.80 -13.44 -5.15
CA PRO A 46 8.15 -12.90 -5.19
C PRO A 46 8.48 -12.20 -6.51
N ARG A 47 8.03 -12.74 -7.65
CA ARG A 47 8.28 -12.16 -8.98
C ARG A 47 7.51 -10.86 -9.18
N VAL A 48 6.25 -10.83 -8.74
CA VAL A 48 5.42 -9.62 -8.79
C VAL A 48 6.00 -8.56 -7.86
N ALA A 49 6.43 -8.93 -6.64
CA ALA A 49 7.05 -8.02 -5.70
C ALA A 49 8.35 -7.41 -6.22
N THR A 50 9.22 -8.21 -6.84
CA THR A 50 10.45 -7.69 -7.47
C THR A 50 10.12 -6.70 -8.58
N ALA A 51 9.11 -6.98 -9.41
CA ALA A 51 8.72 -6.09 -10.49
C ALA A 51 8.16 -4.75 -9.97
N ILE A 52 7.23 -4.80 -9.00
CA ILE A 52 6.66 -3.60 -8.37
C ILE A 52 7.76 -2.81 -7.66
N GLY A 53 8.62 -3.48 -6.90
CA GLY A 53 9.73 -2.85 -6.19
C GLY A 53 10.73 -2.21 -7.13
N ALA A 54 11.05 -2.86 -8.25
CA ALA A 54 11.96 -2.31 -9.26
C ALA A 54 11.39 -1.04 -9.90
N VAL A 55 10.12 -1.08 -10.35
CA VAL A 55 9.45 0.10 -10.91
C VAL A 55 9.40 1.24 -9.89
N THR A 56 9.03 0.93 -8.64
CA THR A 56 8.95 1.92 -7.56
C THR A 56 10.32 2.55 -7.29
N GLY A 57 11.37 1.74 -7.20
CA GLY A 57 12.75 2.20 -7.00
C GLY A 57 13.23 3.08 -8.15
N THR A 58 12.94 2.71 -9.40
CA THR A 58 13.29 3.52 -10.57
C THR A 58 12.57 4.88 -10.57
N VAL A 59 11.28 4.91 -10.22
CA VAL A 59 10.50 6.16 -10.11
C VAL A 59 11.09 7.07 -9.02
N ILE A 60 11.43 6.51 -7.85
CA ILE A 60 12.08 7.26 -6.77
C ILE A 60 13.44 7.80 -7.22
N GLY A 61 14.25 6.98 -7.89
CA GLY A 61 15.55 7.40 -8.42
C GLY A 61 15.44 8.51 -9.45
N PHE A 62 14.47 8.42 -10.36
CA PHE A 62 14.21 9.46 -11.35
C PHE A 62 13.73 10.76 -10.70
N LEU A 63 12.82 10.69 -9.72
CA LEU A 63 12.37 11.87 -8.96
C LEU A 63 13.53 12.54 -8.21
N ALA A 64 14.39 11.75 -7.56
CA ALA A 64 15.55 12.27 -6.86
C ALA A 64 16.51 12.99 -7.83
N LEU A 65 16.79 12.40 -8.99
CA LEU A 65 17.61 13.03 -10.04
C LEU A 65 16.96 14.29 -10.61
N TYR A 66 15.65 14.25 -10.86
CA TYR A 66 14.88 15.39 -11.35
C TYR A 66 15.01 16.57 -10.38
N PHE A 67 14.78 16.34 -9.09
CA PHE A 67 14.92 17.38 -8.06
C PHE A 67 16.36 17.86 -7.89
N ALA A 68 17.35 16.96 -7.94
CA ALA A 68 18.76 17.33 -7.88
C ALA A 68 19.20 18.16 -9.10
N SER A 69 18.66 17.88 -10.28
CA SER A 69 18.98 18.62 -11.52
C SER A 69 18.41 20.04 -11.53
N TYR A 70 17.30 20.27 -10.82
CA TYR A 70 16.61 21.55 -10.73
C TYR A 70 17.04 22.38 -9.51
N SER A 71 17.82 21.83 -8.58
CA SER A 71 18.29 22.57 -7.42
C SER A 71 19.54 23.38 -7.75
N SER A 72 19.41 24.70 -7.80
CA SER A 72 20.54 25.64 -7.91
C SER A 72 21.30 25.83 -6.59
N GLY A 73 20.79 25.29 -5.48
CA GLY A 73 21.35 25.34 -4.13
C GLY A 73 20.67 24.35 -3.17
N PHE A 74 21.16 24.21 -1.94
CA PHE A 74 20.59 23.31 -0.93
C PHE A 74 19.82 24.09 0.13
N ASP A 75 18.49 24.18 0.00
CA ASP A 75 17.59 24.57 1.11
C ASP A 75 16.96 23.32 1.73
N LEU A 76 17.13 23.16 3.04
CA LEU A 76 16.60 22.05 3.81
C LEU A 76 15.07 21.96 3.72
N VAL A 77 14.36 23.09 3.80
CA VAL A 77 12.88 23.09 3.80
C VAL A 77 12.35 22.65 2.45
N GLU A 78 12.98 23.11 1.37
CA GLU A 78 12.64 22.70 0.01
C GLU A 78 12.91 21.22 -0.23
N TRP A 79 14.07 20.71 0.22
CA TRP A 79 14.40 19.29 0.10
C TRP A 79 13.47 18.39 0.92
N ILE A 80 13.05 18.81 2.12
CA ILE A 80 12.03 18.09 2.91
C ILE A 80 10.70 18.08 2.15
N GLY A 81 10.30 19.21 1.56
CA GLY A 81 9.11 19.31 0.72
C GLY A 81 9.16 18.38 -0.49
N ARG A 82 10.31 18.30 -1.17
CA ARG A 82 10.54 17.41 -2.33
C ARG A 82 10.62 15.93 -1.92
N ALA A 83 11.19 15.63 -0.76
CA ALA A 83 11.23 14.28 -0.22
C ALA A 83 9.83 13.70 0.02
N SER A 84 8.82 14.54 0.22
CA SER A 84 7.41 14.10 0.33
C SER A 84 6.96 13.28 -0.89
N TYR A 85 7.37 13.64 -2.11
CA TYR A 85 7.04 12.90 -3.33
C TYR A 85 7.65 11.49 -3.33
N LEU A 86 8.88 11.35 -2.80
CA LEU A 86 9.55 10.06 -2.67
C LEU A 86 8.83 9.17 -1.67
N LEU A 87 8.36 9.74 -0.55
CA LEU A 87 7.56 9.04 0.46
C LEU A 87 6.20 8.59 -0.10
N VAL A 88 5.53 9.44 -0.88
CA VAL A 88 4.29 9.09 -1.58
C VAL A 88 4.55 7.92 -2.55
N ALA A 89 5.56 8.02 -3.41
CA ALA A 89 5.90 6.97 -4.39
C ALA A 89 6.22 5.63 -3.72
N GLY A 90 7.05 5.65 -2.67
CA GLY A 90 7.38 4.44 -1.89
C GLY A 90 6.16 3.81 -1.22
N SER A 91 5.29 4.65 -0.65
CA SER A 91 4.05 4.19 0.00
C SER A 91 3.07 3.59 -0.98
N VAL A 92 2.91 4.19 -2.16
CA VAL A 92 2.08 3.65 -3.26
C VAL A 92 2.60 2.29 -3.68
N GLY A 93 3.91 2.14 -3.92
CA GLY A 93 4.50 0.86 -4.29
C GLY A 93 4.17 -0.24 -3.27
N LEU A 94 4.30 0.08 -1.98
CA LEU A 94 4.01 -0.86 -0.90
C LEU A 94 2.53 -1.25 -0.83
N GLN A 95 1.64 -0.29 -1.05
CA GLN A 95 0.20 -0.51 -1.10
C GLN A 95 -0.21 -1.36 -2.30
N LEU A 96 0.39 -1.14 -3.46
CA LEU A 96 0.15 -1.96 -4.66
C LEU A 96 0.53 -3.42 -4.42
N LEU A 97 1.66 -3.69 -3.76
CA LEU A 97 2.06 -5.05 -3.40
C LEU A 97 1.03 -5.69 -2.46
N THR A 98 0.64 -4.98 -1.39
CA THR A 98 -0.21 -5.51 -0.32
C THR A 98 -1.64 -5.75 -0.82
N LEU A 99 -2.26 -4.75 -1.46
CA LEU A 99 -3.59 -4.87 -2.04
C LEU A 99 -3.62 -5.85 -3.22
N GLY A 100 -2.56 -5.86 -4.04
CA GLY A 100 -2.42 -6.80 -5.16
C GLY A 100 -2.44 -8.25 -4.67
N ARG A 101 -1.65 -8.56 -3.63
CA ARG A 101 -1.68 -9.86 -2.96
C ARG A 101 -3.07 -10.22 -2.44
N ILE A 102 -3.70 -9.35 -1.65
CA ILE A 102 -5.03 -9.59 -1.07
C ILE A 102 -6.05 -9.82 -2.19
N SER A 103 -5.98 -9.05 -3.28
CA SER A 103 -6.85 -9.21 -4.45
C SER A 103 -6.69 -10.57 -5.12
N VAL A 104 -5.46 -11.08 -5.26
CA VAL A 104 -5.23 -12.43 -5.81
C VAL A 104 -5.84 -13.50 -4.90
N LEU A 105 -5.65 -13.39 -3.57
CA LEU A 105 -6.20 -14.35 -2.61
C LEU A 105 -7.74 -14.33 -2.62
N VAL A 106 -8.35 -13.16 -2.53
CA VAL A 106 -9.82 -12.99 -2.58
C VAL A 106 -10.38 -13.50 -3.91
N ARG A 107 -9.72 -13.23 -5.04
CA ARG A 107 -10.15 -13.78 -6.35
C ARG A 107 -10.08 -15.30 -6.39
N ARG A 108 -9.03 -15.90 -5.80
CA ARG A 108 -8.86 -17.35 -5.73
C ARG A 108 -9.96 -17.98 -4.87
N GLU A 109 -10.28 -17.38 -3.72
CA GLU A 109 -11.40 -17.80 -2.88
C GLU A 109 -12.72 -17.68 -3.64
N LEU A 110 -13.05 -16.51 -4.20
CA LEU A 110 -14.31 -16.33 -4.95
C LEU A 110 -14.45 -17.30 -6.13
N ALA A 111 -13.37 -17.61 -6.84
CA ALA A 111 -13.38 -18.60 -7.92
C ALA A 111 -13.64 -20.03 -7.39
N GLY A 112 -13.04 -20.37 -6.25
CA GLY A 112 -13.22 -21.66 -5.58
C GLY A 112 -14.63 -21.89 -5.04
N TRP A 113 -15.42 -20.83 -4.85
CA TRP A 113 -16.77 -20.89 -4.26
C TRP A 113 -17.91 -20.88 -5.30
N ARG A 114 -17.63 -20.82 -6.62
CA ARG A 114 -18.66 -20.60 -7.66
C ARG A 114 -19.52 -21.80 -8.07
N ARG A 115 -19.04 -23.05 -7.96
CA ARG A 115 -19.79 -24.25 -8.40
C ARG A 115 -19.74 -25.39 -7.38
N LYS A 116 -18.56 -25.67 -6.86
CA LYS A 116 -18.32 -26.50 -5.67
C LYS A 116 -17.08 -25.94 -4.96
N PRO A 117 -17.07 -25.91 -3.62
CA PRO A 117 -15.90 -25.45 -2.87
C PRO A 117 -14.67 -26.25 -3.27
N ALA A 118 -13.71 -25.60 -3.94
CA ALA A 118 -12.50 -26.27 -4.41
C ALA A 118 -11.60 -26.64 -3.21
N PRO A 119 -11.05 -27.88 -3.17
CA PRO A 119 -10.17 -28.30 -2.09
C PRO A 119 -8.92 -27.41 -2.01
N GLY A 120 -8.52 -27.07 -0.78
CA GLY A 120 -7.34 -26.23 -0.51
C GLY A 120 -7.58 -24.71 -0.54
N THR A 121 -8.84 -24.25 -0.59
CA THR A 121 -9.20 -22.86 -0.28
C THR A 121 -9.28 -22.64 1.23
N LEU A 122 -9.05 -21.40 1.69
CA LEU A 122 -9.22 -21.02 3.09
C LEU A 122 -10.65 -21.28 3.55
N GLY A 123 -11.64 -20.94 2.71
CA GLY A 123 -13.04 -21.20 3.04
C GLY A 123 -13.36 -22.67 3.26
N VAL A 124 -12.80 -23.59 2.46
CA VAL A 124 -12.99 -25.04 2.63
C VAL A 124 -12.29 -25.57 3.85
N LYS A 125 -11.04 -25.18 4.09
CA LYS A 125 -10.31 -25.56 5.32
C LYS A 125 -11.08 -25.15 6.58
N ARG A 126 -11.63 -23.93 6.58
CA ARG A 126 -12.45 -23.41 7.67
C ARG A 126 -13.72 -24.23 7.87
N LEU A 127 -14.38 -24.63 6.78
CA LEU A 127 -15.57 -25.48 6.84
C LEU A 127 -15.24 -26.91 7.33
N GLU A 128 -14.12 -27.49 6.90
CA GLU A 128 -13.65 -28.79 7.37
C GLU A 128 -13.31 -28.76 8.87
N ARG A 129 -12.61 -27.72 9.33
CA ARG A 129 -12.29 -27.52 10.74
C ARG A 129 -13.56 -27.33 11.58
N TRP A 130 -14.53 -26.56 11.08
CA TRP A 130 -15.85 -26.42 11.71
C TRP A 130 -16.56 -27.77 11.85
N ARG A 131 -16.58 -28.59 10.79
CA ARG A 131 -17.18 -29.93 10.83
C ARG A 131 -16.50 -30.85 11.85
N GLN A 132 -15.17 -30.78 11.97
CA GLN A 132 -14.42 -31.53 12.98
C GLN A 132 -14.76 -31.08 14.40
N LEU A 133 -14.78 -29.77 14.66
CA LEU A 133 -15.17 -29.21 15.95
C LEU A 133 -16.60 -29.63 16.32
N ARG A 134 -17.53 -29.63 15.36
CA ARG A 134 -18.90 -30.10 15.58
C ARG A 134 -19.01 -31.59 15.90
N GLN A 135 -18.14 -32.43 15.34
CA GLN A 135 -18.10 -33.84 15.70
C GLN A 135 -17.57 -34.05 17.12
N GLN A 136 -16.62 -33.21 17.56
CA GLN A 136 -16.03 -33.29 18.89
C GLN A 136 -16.92 -32.70 19.99
N TYR A 137 -17.59 -31.59 19.72
CA TYR A 137 -18.42 -30.87 20.70
C TYR A 137 -19.89 -30.96 20.30
N ARG A 138 -20.67 -31.80 21.00
CA ARG A 138 -22.12 -31.96 20.74
C ARG A 138 -22.98 -30.83 21.34
N HIS A 139 -22.44 -30.02 22.26
CA HIS A 139 -23.18 -28.96 22.95
C HIS A 139 -22.95 -27.59 22.28
N ASP A 140 -24.03 -26.89 21.96
CA ASP A 140 -24.03 -25.62 21.20
C ASP A 140 -23.23 -24.48 21.85
N VAL A 141 -23.15 -24.45 23.19
CA VAL A 141 -22.44 -23.39 23.93
C VAL A 141 -20.93 -23.49 23.70
N ASP A 142 -20.39 -24.71 23.73
CA ASP A 142 -18.97 -24.96 23.45
C ASP A 142 -18.67 -24.75 21.96
N LEU A 143 -19.64 -25.02 21.08
CA LEU A 143 -19.49 -24.80 19.64
C LEU A 143 -19.30 -23.33 19.28
N ARG A 144 -20.05 -22.43 19.93
CA ARG A 144 -19.96 -20.99 19.69
C ARG A 144 -18.62 -20.41 20.16
N ALA A 145 -18.07 -20.92 21.27
CA ALA A 145 -16.77 -20.49 21.76
C ALA A 145 -15.61 -20.82 20.79
N HIS A 146 -15.75 -21.88 19.98
CA HIS A 146 -14.73 -22.30 19.00
C HIS A 146 -15.00 -21.77 17.58
N ASP A 147 -16.10 -21.03 17.35
CA ASP A 147 -16.36 -20.32 16.09
C ASP A 147 -15.33 -19.19 15.90
N ASP A 148 -14.93 -18.54 16.99
CA ASP A 148 -13.90 -17.49 17.01
C ASP A 148 -12.54 -17.99 16.50
N ASP A 149 -12.18 -19.25 16.78
CA ASP A 149 -10.92 -19.85 16.29
C ASP A 149 -10.94 -20.04 14.76
N VAL A 150 -12.10 -20.39 14.20
CA VAL A 150 -12.29 -20.54 12.76
C VAL A 150 -12.36 -19.18 12.08
N MET A 151 -12.90 -18.15 12.74
CA MET A 151 -12.85 -16.75 12.30
C MET A 151 -11.42 -16.18 12.33
N GLY A 152 -10.64 -16.54 13.35
CA GLY A 152 -9.26 -16.09 13.53
C GLY A 152 -8.37 -16.36 12.32
N GLU A 153 -8.58 -17.44 11.58
CA GLU A 153 -7.82 -17.77 10.37
C GLU A 153 -8.13 -16.82 9.18
N LEU A 154 -9.40 -16.47 8.97
CA LEU A 154 -9.79 -15.48 7.94
C LEU A 154 -9.29 -14.09 8.32
N ILE A 155 -9.45 -13.72 9.58
CA ILE A 155 -8.98 -12.45 10.12
C ILE A 155 -7.46 -12.38 9.97
N GLY A 156 -6.71 -13.40 10.37
CA GLY A 156 -5.24 -13.41 10.26
C GLY A 156 -4.72 -13.30 8.83
N VAL A 157 -5.34 -14.00 7.87
CA VAL A 157 -4.83 -14.06 6.48
C VAL A 157 -5.30 -12.89 5.61
N LEU A 158 -6.54 -12.41 5.79
CA LEU A 158 -7.15 -11.38 4.94
C LEU A 158 -7.57 -10.13 5.73
N GLY A 159 -8.18 -10.31 6.91
CA GLY A 159 -8.70 -9.20 7.72
C GLY A 159 -7.62 -8.25 8.24
N THR A 160 -6.70 -8.74 9.08
CA THR A 160 -5.60 -7.97 9.68
C THR A 160 -4.71 -7.32 8.62
N PRO A 161 -4.28 -8.01 7.55
CA PRO A 161 -3.51 -7.36 6.49
C PRO A 161 -4.27 -6.24 5.77
N LEU A 162 -5.59 -6.39 5.57
CA LEU A 162 -6.42 -5.36 4.94
C LEU A 162 -6.64 -4.15 5.87
N LEU A 163 -6.85 -4.38 7.17
CA LEU A 163 -6.95 -3.33 8.18
C LEU A 163 -5.63 -2.56 8.29
N ASN A 164 -4.51 -3.27 8.35
CA ASN A 164 -3.18 -2.66 8.34
C ASN A 164 -2.93 -1.89 7.06
N ALA A 165 -3.32 -2.41 5.89
CA ALA A 165 -3.21 -1.69 4.63
C ALA A 165 -4.02 -0.38 4.66
N ARG A 166 -5.27 -0.39 5.13
CA ARG A 166 -6.10 0.83 5.27
C ARG A 166 -5.49 1.84 6.24
N ARG A 167 -4.89 1.36 7.34
CA ARG A 167 -4.19 2.20 8.31
C ARG A 167 -2.92 2.81 7.73
N ASP A 168 -2.18 2.06 6.91
CA ASP A 168 -0.98 2.58 6.26
C ASP A 168 -1.31 3.54 5.11
N GLN A 169 -2.45 3.36 4.42
CA GLN A 169 -2.92 4.29 3.39
C GLN A 169 -3.22 5.67 3.94
N SER A 170 -3.71 5.77 5.18
CA SER A 170 -4.02 7.07 5.77
C SER A 170 -2.78 7.95 5.92
N ARG A 171 -1.56 7.39 5.86
CA ARG A 171 -0.28 8.11 5.88
C ARG A 171 0.00 8.87 4.58
N ILE A 172 -0.55 8.43 3.44
CA ILE A 172 -0.25 9.04 2.12
C ILE A 172 -0.64 10.53 2.07
N PRO A 173 -1.85 10.93 2.50
CA PRO A 173 -2.21 12.35 2.62
C PRO A 173 -1.28 13.15 3.54
N PHE A 174 -0.77 12.56 4.63
CA PHE A 174 0.15 13.26 5.53
C PHE A 174 1.50 13.60 4.86
N TYR A 175 1.97 12.76 3.93
CA TYR A 175 3.15 13.12 3.13
C TYR A 175 2.84 14.33 2.22
N GLY A 176 1.65 14.37 1.62
CA GLY A 176 1.19 15.55 0.87
C GLY A 176 1.18 16.81 1.72
N TYR A 177 0.61 16.72 2.93
CA TYR A 177 0.56 17.81 3.92
C TYR A 177 1.96 18.30 4.33
N LEU A 178 2.92 17.41 4.53
CA LEU A 178 4.31 17.78 4.80
C LEU A 178 4.87 18.66 3.67
N GLY A 179 4.59 18.30 2.41
CA GLY A 179 4.93 19.12 1.26
C GLY A 179 4.24 20.49 1.27
N THR A 180 2.96 20.54 1.63
CA THR A 180 2.18 21.78 1.78
C THR A 180 2.79 22.71 2.82
N VAL A 181 3.11 22.19 4.00
CA VAL A 181 3.71 22.94 5.10
C VAL A 181 5.06 23.50 4.67
N CYS A 182 5.90 22.69 4.01
CA CYS A 182 7.18 23.17 3.48
C CYS A 182 6.99 24.29 2.44
N GLY A 183 6.05 24.15 1.51
CA GLY A 183 5.76 25.20 0.53
C GLY A 183 5.30 26.52 1.16
N ILE A 184 4.42 26.45 2.18
CA ILE A 184 3.98 27.63 2.94
C ILE A 184 5.15 28.25 3.72
N LEU A 185 6.01 27.44 4.33
CA LEU A 185 7.19 27.92 5.06
C LEU A 185 8.19 28.63 4.15
N LEU A 186 8.39 28.15 2.92
CA LEU A 186 9.20 28.82 1.91
C LEU A 186 8.60 30.19 1.57
N MET A 187 7.28 30.24 1.32
CA MET A 187 6.55 31.49 1.09
C MET A 187 6.68 32.49 2.24
N ALA A 188 6.55 32.01 3.48
CA ALA A 188 6.63 32.84 4.69
C ALA A 188 8.04 33.41 4.92
N ARG A 189 9.09 32.64 4.60
CA ARG A 189 10.49 33.11 4.68
C ARG A 189 10.74 34.28 3.74
N GLU A 190 10.19 34.23 2.54
CA GLU A 190 10.38 35.28 1.53
C GLU A 190 9.59 36.55 1.84
N LEU A 191 8.40 36.42 2.43
CA LEU A 191 7.63 37.55 2.95
C LEU A 191 8.36 38.30 4.08
N GLY A 192 9.14 37.60 4.91
CA GLY A 192 9.90 38.19 6.01
C GLY A 192 11.14 39.00 5.58
N GLY A 193 11.53 38.93 4.31
CA GLY A 193 12.74 39.56 3.77
C GLY A 193 12.52 40.83 2.94
N ILE A 194 11.29 41.35 2.84
CA ILE A 194 10.95 42.49 1.98
C ILE A 194 11.48 43.79 2.59
N ASN A 195 12.56 44.37 2.03
CA ASN A 195 13.06 45.69 2.42
C ASN A 195 13.02 46.74 1.29
N GLU A 196 12.87 46.38 0.01
CA GLU A 196 12.79 47.35 -1.11
C GLU A 196 11.81 47.01 -2.26
N ALA A 197 11.31 48.04 -2.95
CA ALA A 197 10.27 47.92 -3.97
C ALA A 197 10.65 47.07 -5.20
N THR A 198 11.94 46.98 -5.57
CA THR A 198 12.43 46.09 -6.63
C THR A 198 12.56 44.62 -6.20
N GLU A 199 12.58 44.33 -4.89
CA GLU A 199 12.53 42.96 -4.36
C GLU A 199 11.14 42.33 -4.51
N THR A 200 10.09 43.16 -4.58
CA THR A 200 8.69 42.69 -4.62
C THR A 200 8.41 41.71 -5.76
N PHE A 201 8.99 41.91 -6.95
CA PHE A 201 8.75 41.03 -8.11
C PHE A 201 9.50 39.69 -8.00
N ARG A 202 10.73 39.69 -7.44
CA ARG A 202 11.47 38.46 -7.16
C ARG A 202 10.81 37.66 -6.05
N VAL A 203 10.35 38.34 -5.00
CA VAL A 203 9.60 37.76 -3.89
C VAL A 203 8.28 37.16 -4.39
N LEU A 204 7.51 37.86 -5.25
CA LEU A 204 6.30 37.31 -5.87
C LEU A 204 6.58 36.02 -6.67
N GLN A 205 7.66 36.00 -7.45
CA GLN A 205 8.05 34.83 -8.24
C GLN A 205 8.43 33.65 -7.35
N SER A 206 9.22 33.89 -6.30
CA SER A 206 9.68 32.84 -5.39
C SER A 206 8.52 32.33 -4.50
N MET A 207 7.59 33.22 -4.13
CA MET A 207 6.37 32.86 -3.40
C MET A 207 5.48 31.96 -4.25
N ALA A 208 5.37 32.24 -5.55
CA ALA A 208 4.65 31.38 -6.48
C ALA A 208 5.25 29.97 -6.55
N VAL A 209 6.58 29.81 -6.42
CA VAL A 209 7.23 28.49 -6.35
C VAL A 209 6.81 27.73 -5.08
N GLY A 210 6.84 28.39 -3.92
CA GLY A 210 6.39 27.77 -2.66
C GLY A 210 4.92 27.36 -2.68
N LEU A 211 4.06 28.20 -3.26
CA LEU A 211 2.63 27.93 -3.43
C LEU A 211 2.38 26.76 -4.38
N VAL A 212 3.07 26.73 -5.53
CA VAL A 212 2.96 25.63 -6.50
C VAL A 212 3.42 24.32 -5.89
N LEU A 213 4.54 24.30 -5.15
CA LEU A 213 5.01 23.12 -4.45
C LEU A 213 3.94 22.58 -3.49
N ALA A 214 3.34 23.48 -2.69
CA ALA A 214 2.31 23.11 -1.72
C ALA A 214 1.06 22.48 -2.36
N PHE A 215 0.58 23.04 -3.47
CA PHE A 215 -0.57 22.49 -4.18
C PHE A 215 -0.24 21.18 -4.88
N GLN A 216 0.92 21.08 -5.53
CA GLN A 216 1.31 19.89 -6.28
C GLN A 216 1.56 18.68 -5.37
N THR A 217 2.21 18.85 -4.22
CA THR A 217 2.45 17.74 -3.27
C THR A 217 1.12 17.16 -2.76
N THR A 218 0.19 18.05 -2.42
CA THR A 218 -1.16 17.69 -1.96
C THR A 218 -1.93 16.96 -3.06
N LEU A 219 -1.93 17.51 -4.28
CA LEU A 219 -2.62 16.92 -5.42
C LEU A 219 -2.09 15.53 -5.73
N VAL A 220 -0.77 15.35 -5.79
CA VAL A 220 -0.15 14.04 -6.05
C VAL A 220 -0.50 13.04 -4.97
N ALA A 221 -0.46 13.44 -3.69
CA ALA A 221 -0.85 12.56 -2.59
C ALA A 221 -2.32 12.13 -2.67
N LEU A 222 -3.23 13.05 -3.01
CA LEU A 222 -4.66 12.75 -3.17
C LEU A 222 -4.94 11.83 -4.38
N VAL A 223 -4.34 12.14 -5.53
CA VAL A 223 -4.46 11.32 -6.74
C VAL A 223 -3.92 9.91 -6.52
N ALA A 224 -2.86 9.76 -5.71
CA ALA A 224 -2.34 8.47 -5.32
C ALA A 224 -3.25 7.75 -4.29
N PHE A 225 -3.77 8.47 -3.31
CA PHE A 225 -4.54 7.91 -2.18
C PHE A 225 -5.92 7.41 -2.59
N LEU A 226 -6.70 8.23 -3.32
CA LEU A 226 -8.10 7.93 -3.67
C LEU A 226 -8.31 6.57 -4.36
N PRO A 227 -7.55 6.20 -5.41
CA PRO A 227 -7.73 4.90 -6.06
C PRO A 227 -7.35 3.75 -5.14
N LEU A 228 -6.27 3.87 -4.36
CA LEU A 228 -5.85 2.84 -3.41
C LEU A 228 -6.90 2.60 -2.33
N ARG A 229 -7.49 3.69 -1.82
CA ARG A 229 -8.58 3.62 -0.84
C ARG A 229 -9.80 2.91 -1.42
N LYS A 230 -10.22 3.27 -2.63
CA LYS A 230 -11.33 2.62 -3.33
C LYS A 230 -11.08 1.12 -3.53
N VAL A 231 -9.86 0.72 -3.89
CA VAL A 231 -9.50 -0.70 -4.03
C VAL A 231 -9.58 -1.43 -2.68
N ALA A 232 -9.09 -0.83 -1.59
CA ALA A 232 -9.20 -1.43 -0.26
C ALA A 232 -10.66 -1.62 0.18
N ASP A 233 -11.51 -0.62 -0.05
CA ASP A 233 -12.94 -0.71 0.28
C ASP A 233 -13.66 -1.78 -0.58
N LEU A 234 -13.31 -1.90 -1.87
CA LEU A 234 -13.81 -2.99 -2.72
C LEU A 234 -13.35 -4.37 -2.26
N LEU A 235 -12.14 -4.50 -1.74
CA LEU A 235 -11.63 -5.76 -1.19
C LEU A 235 -12.34 -6.13 0.11
N ALA A 236 -12.63 -5.15 0.97
CA ALA A 236 -13.43 -5.36 2.18
C ALA A 236 -14.83 -5.88 1.83
N GLN A 237 -15.53 -5.22 0.92
CA GLN A 237 -16.86 -5.68 0.45
C GLN A 237 -16.84 -7.10 -0.14
N ARG A 238 -15.75 -7.49 -0.81
CA ARG A 238 -15.62 -8.85 -1.34
C ARG A 238 -15.33 -9.88 -0.25
N LEU A 239 -14.61 -9.48 0.81
CA LEU A 239 -14.37 -10.31 1.97
C LEU A 239 -15.67 -10.57 2.72
N ASP A 240 -16.48 -9.53 2.94
CA ASP A 240 -17.79 -9.64 3.60
C ASP A 240 -18.71 -10.62 2.83
N ARG A 241 -18.73 -10.54 1.49
CA ARG A 241 -19.50 -11.49 0.67
C ARG A 241 -19.00 -12.94 0.77
N LEU A 242 -17.69 -13.14 0.89
CA LEU A 242 -17.13 -14.48 1.09
C LEU A 242 -17.52 -15.03 2.47
N GLU A 243 -17.52 -14.18 3.48
CA GLU A 243 -17.95 -14.52 4.84
C GLU A 243 -19.45 -14.85 4.89
N GLU A 244 -20.31 -14.04 4.27
CA GLU A 244 -21.75 -14.33 4.15
C GLU A 244 -22.00 -15.67 3.44
N GLN A 245 -21.28 -15.97 2.36
CA GLN A 245 -21.39 -17.25 1.66
C GLN A 245 -20.96 -18.42 2.55
N TRP A 246 -19.88 -18.23 3.32
CA TRP A 246 -19.39 -19.24 4.24
C TRP A 246 -20.39 -19.50 5.38
N LEU A 247 -20.95 -18.44 5.98
CA LEU A 247 -21.98 -18.55 7.02
C LEU A 247 -23.21 -19.29 6.53
N ARG A 248 -23.70 -18.97 5.31
CA ARG A 248 -24.85 -19.68 4.72
C ARG A 248 -24.60 -21.19 4.58
N LEU A 249 -23.45 -21.60 4.07
CA LEU A 249 -23.12 -23.02 3.94
C LEU A 249 -22.94 -23.70 5.30
N ARG A 250 -22.35 -22.99 6.27
CA ARG A 250 -22.22 -23.48 7.64
C ARG A 250 -23.59 -23.74 8.27
N ASP A 251 -24.53 -22.83 8.06
CA ASP A 251 -25.87 -22.90 8.63
C ASP A 251 -26.77 -23.89 7.87
N GLU A 252 -26.59 -24.06 6.56
CA GLU A 252 -27.24 -25.12 5.76
C GLU A 252 -26.78 -26.53 6.17
N ASP A 253 -25.52 -26.69 6.57
CA ASP A 253 -25.02 -27.92 7.19
C ASP A 253 -25.54 -28.07 8.64
N GLY A 254 -26.07 -27.01 9.27
CA GLY A 254 -26.65 -26.99 10.62
C GLY A 254 -27.99 -27.74 10.73
N PRO A 255 -28.44 -28.12 11.94
CA PRO A 255 -29.75 -28.75 12.08
C PRO A 255 -30.81 -27.73 11.68
N ARG A 256 -31.67 -28.10 10.72
CA ARG A 256 -32.97 -27.46 10.59
C ARG A 256 -33.72 -27.78 11.89
N GLY A 257 -33.88 -26.77 12.74
CA GLY A 257 -34.88 -26.83 13.79
C GLY A 257 -36.26 -27.06 13.18
#